data_AF-A0A0G1XD44-F1
#
_entry.id   AF-A0A0G1XD44-F1
#
_cell.length_a   1.000
_cell.length_b   1.000
_cell.length_c   1.000
_cell.angle_alpha   90.00
_cell.angle_beta   90.00
_cell.angle_gamma   90.00
#
_symmetry.space_group_name_H-M   'P 1'
#
loop_
_entity.id
_entity.type
_entity.pdbx_description
1 polymer ?
#
loop_
_entity_poly.entity_id
_entity_poly.type
_entity_poly.pdbx_seq_one_letter_code
_entity_poly.pdbx_strand_id
1 'polypeptide(L)'
;MKSAQGLLKRGFTLIELLVVIGILAVLLAIVLIAINPARQFAQANDTQRRSDVNAILNAIDQAMVDLSGTLPAPLDTAPQGTAIPFSSTDVISGTDTGTVLCQAIVPTYMAQIPKDPQTGSWNDCTNFDTGYTITVATGTGTPRVTVAATPQLATSISVTR
;
A
#
# COMPACT_ATOMS: atom_id res chain seq x y z
N MET A 1 -54.47 29.68 -41.43
CA MET A 1 -53.29 29.07 -42.09
C MET A 1 -52.27 28.66 -41.04
N LYS A 2 -52.17 27.36 -40.73
CA LYS A 2 -50.96 26.72 -40.18
C LYS A 2 -51.19 25.22 -40.21
N SER A 3 -50.69 24.58 -41.27
CA SER A 3 -50.69 23.14 -41.44
C SER A 3 -49.64 22.55 -40.51
N ALA A 4 -50.05 21.72 -39.54
CA ALA A 4 -49.14 21.00 -38.67
C ALA A 4 -48.56 19.82 -39.46
N GLN A 5 -47.35 19.99 -40.00
CA GLN A 5 -46.61 18.90 -40.62
C GLN A 5 -46.16 17.92 -39.53
N GLY A 6 -46.80 16.76 -39.48
CA GLY A 6 -46.38 15.65 -38.62
C GLY A 6 -45.00 15.16 -39.06
N LEU A 7 -43.98 15.43 -38.24
CA LEU A 7 -42.64 14.85 -38.39
C LEU A 7 -42.75 13.33 -38.22
N LEU A 8 -42.73 12.59 -39.34
CA LEU A 8 -42.59 11.14 -39.36
C LEU A 8 -41.31 10.76 -38.60
N LYS A 9 -41.46 10.29 -37.36
CA LYS A 9 -40.34 9.75 -36.59
C LYS A 9 -39.92 8.43 -37.24
N ARG A 10 -38.75 8.42 -37.87
CA ARG A 10 -38.10 7.20 -38.35
C ARG A 10 -37.71 6.36 -37.14
N GLY A 11 -38.23 5.13 -37.06
CA GLY A 11 -37.81 4.13 -36.07
C GLY A 11 -36.57 3.37 -36.55
N PHE A 12 -35.81 2.81 -35.61
CA PHE A 12 -34.72 1.89 -35.91
C PHE A 12 -35.27 0.54 -36.39
N THR A 13 -34.57 -0.09 -37.32
CA THR A 13 -34.84 -1.46 -37.77
C THR A 13 -34.24 -2.48 -36.81
N LEU A 14 -34.83 -3.68 -36.75
CA LEU A 14 -34.31 -4.77 -35.92
C LEU A 14 -32.88 -5.17 -36.32
N ILE A 15 -32.55 -5.09 -37.61
CA ILE A 15 -31.22 -5.42 -38.11
C ILE A 15 -30.17 -4.40 -37.67
N GLU A 16 -30.51 -3.11 -37.63
CA GLU A 16 -29.62 -2.06 -37.12
C GLU A 16 -29.30 -2.30 -35.64
N LEU A 17 -30.30 -2.66 -34.83
CA LEU A 17 -30.07 -2.96 -33.42
C LEU A 17 -29.19 -4.20 -33.23
N LEU A 18 -29.42 -5.25 -34.03
CA LEU A 18 -28.67 -6.50 -33.97
C LEU A 18 -27.19 -6.30 -34.33
N VAL A 19 -26.90 -5.53 -35.38
CA VAL A 19 -25.52 -5.23 -35.77
C VAL A 19 -24.82 -4.40 -34.69
N VAL A 20 -25.50 -3.44 -34.08
CA VAL A 20 -24.94 -2.60 -33.02
C VAL A 20 -24.55 -3.42 -31.79
N ILE A 21 -25.43 -4.30 -31.30
CA ILE A 21 -25.09 -5.15 -30.14
C ILE A 21 -23.94 -6.11 -30.48
N GLY A 22 -23.86 -6.61 -31.72
CA GLY A 22 -22.76 -7.44 -32.19
C GLY A 22 -21.42 -6.70 -32.16
N ILE A 23 -21.39 -5.45 -32.67
CA ILE A 23 -20.20 -4.60 -32.63
C ILE A 23 -19.81 -4.27 -31.19
N LEU A 24 -20.78 -3.93 -30.33
CA LEU A 24 -20.52 -3.63 -28.92
C LEU A 24 -19.92 -4.83 -28.17
N ALA A 25 -20.41 -6.05 -28.43
CA ALA A 25 -19.86 -7.26 -27.82
C ALA A 25 -18.39 -7.49 -28.20
N VAL A 26 -18.03 -7.30 -29.48
CA VAL A 26 -16.65 -7.44 -29.96
C VAL A 26 -15.75 -6.36 -29.36
N LEU A 27 -16.18 -5.10 -29.34
CA LEU A 27 -15.41 -4.00 -28.76
C LEU A 27 -15.17 -4.22 -27.26
N LEU A 28 -16.19 -4.66 -26.52
CA LEU A 28 -16.06 -4.92 -25.08
C LEU A 28 -15.02 -6.02 -24.80
N ALA A 29 -15.04 -7.11 -25.59
CA ALA A 29 -14.07 -8.20 -25.44
C ALA A 29 -12.62 -7.72 -25.66
N ILE A 30 -12.38 -6.89 -26.68
CA ILE A 30 -11.05 -6.32 -26.97
C ILE A 30 -10.58 -5.42 -25.82
N VAL A 31 -11.46 -4.56 -25.31
CA VAL A 31 -11.13 -3.60 -24.24
C VAL A 31 -10.70 -4.32 -22.95
N LEU A 32 -11.37 -5.41 -22.57
CA LEU A 32 -11.02 -6.16 -21.36
C LEU A 32 -9.62 -6.78 -21.44
N ILE A 33 -9.24 -7.31 -22.60
CA ILE A 33 -7.90 -7.85 -22.83
C ILE A 33 -6.86 -6.73 -22.80
N ALA A 34 -7.18 -5.57 -23.36
CA ALA A 34 -6.25 -4.44 -23.46
C ALA A 34 -5.91 -3.79 -22.10
N ILE A 35 -6.86 -3.71 -21.17
CA ILE A 35 -6.67 -2.97 -19.90
C ILE A 35 -5.86 -3.77 -18.86
N ASN A 36 -5.86 -5.10 -18.92
CA ASN A 36 -5.22 -5.99 -17.94
C ASN A 36 -5.49 -5.54 -16.48
N PRO A 37 -6.73 -5.72 -15.98
CA PRO A 37 -7.14 -5.22 -14.67
C PRO A 37 -6.28 -5.77 -13.53
N ALA A 38 -5.80 -7.01 -13.63
CA ALA A 38 -4.91 -7.61 -12.64
C ALA A 38 -3.61 -6.80 -12.47
N ARG A 39 -3.01 -6.37 -13.59
CA ARG A 39 -1.82 -5.51 -13.56
C ARG A 39 -2.14 -4.14 -12.95
N GLN A 40 -3.29 -3.57 -13.25
CA GLN A 40 -3.70 -2.26 -12.70
C GLN A 40 -3.88 -2.32 -11.17
N PHE A 41 -4.51 -3.38 -10.65
CA PHE A 41 -4.62 -3.59 -9.21
C PHE A 41 -3.24 -3.76 -8.56
N ALA A 42 -2.34 -4.50 -9.20
CA ALA A 42 -1.00 -4.69 -8.67
C ALA A 42 -0.17 -3.39 -8.67
N GLN A 43 -0.34 -2.54 -9.69
CA GLN A 43 0.26 -1.19 -9.70
C GLN A 43 -0.29 -0.29 -8.59
N ALA A 44 -1.61 -0.34 -8.35
CA ALA A 44 -2.25 0.40 -7.26
C ALA A 44 -1.73 -0.07 -5.89
N ASN A 45 -1.62 -1.39 -5.67
CA ASN A 45 -1.07 -1.96 -4.44
C ASN A 45 0.39 -1.54 -4.22
N ASP A 46 1.24 -1.63 -5.24
CA ASP A 46 2.64 -1.21 -5.13
C ASP A 46 2.78 0.31 -4.88
N THR A 47 1.86 1.12 -5.41
CA THR A 47 1.80 2.56 -5.12
C THR A 47 1.43 2.81 -3.66
N GLN A 48 0.43 2.09 -3.15
CA GLN A 48 0.03 2.16 -1.75
C GLN A 48 1.20 1.76 -0.83
N ARG A 49 1.83 0.61 -1.08
CA ARG A 49 3.02 0.15 -0.34
C ARG A 49 4.13 1.18 -0.30
N ARG A 50 4.41 1.87 -1.41
CA ARG A 50 5.41 2.96 -1.44
C ARG A 50 5.04 4.09 -0.50
N SER A 51 3.77 4.50 -0.48
CA SER A 51 3.30 5.50 0.48
C SER A 51 3.43 5.00 1.92
N ASP A 52 3.09 3.74 2.17
CA ASP A 52 3.07 3.14 3.50
C ASP A 52 4.47 3.04 4.11
N VAL A 53 5.45 2.52 3.36
CA VAL A 53 6.84 2.42 3.85
C VAL A 53 7.46 3.80 4.12
N ASN A 54 7.08 4.82 3.33
CA ASN A 54 7.51 6.20 3.57
C ASN A 54 6.85 6.77 4.84
N ALA A 55 5.55 6.51 5.06
CA ALA A 55 4.85 6.97 6.24
C ALA A 55 5.43 6.39 7.53
N ILE A 56 5.73 5.08 7.54
CA ILE A 56 6.37 4.40 8.67
C ILE A 56 7.77 4.98 8.92
N LEU A 57 8.60 5.11 7.88
CA LEU A 57 9.95 5.65 8.04
C LEU A 57 9.92 7.11 8.54
N ASN A 58 9.04 7.95 8.01
CA ASN A 58 8.89 9.33 8.47
C ASN A 58 8.45 9.41 9.95
N ALA A 59 7.66 8.46 10.43
CA ALA A 59 7.25 8.41 11.84
C ALA A 59 8.43 7.99 12.74
N ILE A 60 9.24 7.02 12.31
CA ILE A 60 10.46 6.62 13.01
C ILE A 60 11.47 7.77 13.02
N ASP A 61 11.67 8.46 11.89
CA ASP A 61 12.57 9.61 11.78
C ASP A 61 12.15 10.73 12.75
N GLN A 62 10.85 11.03 12.85
CA GLN A 62 10.35 12.02 13.79
C GLN A 62 10.58 11.59 15.24
N ALA A 63 10.36 10.32 15.57
CA ALA A 63 10.68 9.78 16.89
C ALA A 63 12.19 9.92 17.21
N MET A 64 13.05 9.70 16.22
CA MET A 64 14.49 9.88 16.40
C MET A 64 14.88 11.34 16.66
N VAL A 65 14.23 12.30 16.01
CA VAL A 65 14.46 13.73 16.24
C VAL A 65 14.17 14.08 17.70
N ASP A 66 13.04 13.61 18.24
CA ASP A 66 12.66 13.86 19.63
C ASP A 66 13.56 13.11 20.63
N LEU A 67 14.12 11.97 20.22
CA LEU A 67 15.09 11.17 20.97
C LEU A 67 16.56 11.59 20.72
N SER A 68 16.78 12.84 20.28
CA SER A 68 18.13 13.41 20.09
C SER A 68 19.03 12.58 19.17
N GLY A 69 18.45 11.98 18.12
CA GLY A 69 19.15 11.18 17.11
C GLY A 69 19.31 9.69 17.46
N THR A 70 18.73 9.23 18.57
CA THR A 70 18.71 7.81 18.95
C THR A 70 17.46 7.13 18.40
N LEU A 71 17.54 5.84 18.06
CA LEU A 71 16.39 5.07 17.61
C LEU A 71 15.32 4.93 18.71
N PRO A 72 14.03 4.95 18.36
CA PRO A 72 12.98 4.58 19.30
C PRO A 72 13.12 3.12 19.70
N ALA A 73 12.85 2.82 20.97
CA ALA A 73 12.78 1.44 21.43
C ALA A 73 11.69 0.68 20.64
N PRO A 74 11.92 -0.58 20.29
CA PRO A 74 13.09 -1.41 20.59
C PRO A 74 14.13 -1.44 19.45
N LEU A 75 14.04 -0.53 18.47
CA LEU A 75 14.99 -0.50 17.34
C LEU A 75 16.41 -0.14 17.77
N ASP A 76 16.58 0.55 18.89
CA ASP A 76 17.85 0.86 19.53
C ASP A 76 18.65 -0.39 19.96
N THR A 77 17.97 -1.51 20.20
CA THR A 77 18.57 -2.79 20.63
C THR A 77 18.32 -3.92 19.63
N ALA A 78 17.66 -3.63 18.51
CA ALA A 78 17.35 -4.61 17.47
C ALA A 78 18.62 -5.13 16.77
N PRO A 79 18.66 -6.42 16.39
CA PRO A 79 19.69 -7.01 15.55
C PRO A 79 19.90 -6.20 14.27
N GLN A 80 21.09 -5.64 14.11
CA GLN A 80 21.46 -4.91 12.90
C GLN A 80 21.58 -5.85 11.70
N GLY A 81 21.19 -5.36 10.52
CA GLY A 81 21.26 -6.08 9.24
C GLY A 81 20.18 -7.16 9.06
N THR A 82 19.30 -7.35 10.03
CA THR A 82 18.22 -8.36 9.95
C THR A 82 16.90 -7.68 9.61
N ALA A 83 16.18 -8.22 8.64
CA ALA A 83 14.82 -7.77 8.33
C ALA A 83 13.85 -8.32 9.37
N ILE A 84 13.19 -7.41 10.06
CA ILE A 84 12.29 -7.70 11.17
C ILE A 84 10.85 -7.48 10.68
N PRO A 85 9.95 -8.47 10.76
CA PRO A 85 8.54 -8.26 10.46
C PRO A 85 7.91 -7.23 11.39
N PHE A 86 7.28 -6.19 10.84
CA PHE A 86 6.59 -5.22 11.67
C PHE A 86 5.18 -5.72 12.01
N SER A 87 5.11 -6.52 13.07
CA SER A 87 3.91 -7.22 13.54
C SER A 87 3.92 -7.34 15.07
N SER A 88 2.75 -7.50 15.69
CA SER A 88 2.62 -7.68 17.15
C SER A 88 3.15 -9.04 17.64
N THR A 89 3.43 -9.98 16.74
CA THR A 89 3.97 -11.31 17.08
C THR A 89 5.49 -11.40 17.00
N ASP A 90 6.15 -10.34 16.53
CA ASP A 90 7.60 -10.36 16.43
C ASP A 90 8.25 -10.11 17.79
N VAL A 91 9.14 -11.02 18.19
CA VAL A 91 9.82 -11.00 19.50
C VAL A 91 11.32 -11.05 19.28
N ILE A 92 12.02 -9.98 19.65
CA ILE A 92 13.48 -9.90 19.63
C ILE A 92 13.98 -9.84 21.05
N SER A 93 14.90 -10.75 21.39
CA SER A 93 15.52 -10.80 22.72
C SER A 93 14.51 -10.86 23.87
N GLY A 94 13.34 -11.49 23.64
CA GLY A 94 12.27 -11.64 24.64
C GLY A 94 11.36 -10.43 24.82
N THR A 95 11.43 -9.42 23.94
CA THR A 95 10.55 -8.25 23.92
C THR A 95 9.69 -8.25 22.65
N ASP A 96 8.40 -7.95 22.76
CA ASP A 96 7.46 -7.83 21.63
C ASP A 96 7.81 -6.60 20.78
N THR A 97 8.78 -6.77 19.88
CA THR A 97 9.44 -5.71 19.11
C THR A 97 8.43 -4.81 18.40
N GLY A 98 7.49 -5.42 17.68
CA GLY A 98 6.52 -4.68 16.90
C GLY A 98 5.51 -3.94 17.77
N THR A 99 5.04 -4.54 18.87
CA THR A 99 4.10 -3.90 19.80
C THR A 99 4.73 -2.67 20.46
N VAL A 100 5.96 -2.80 20.95
CA VAL A 100 6.69 -1.69 21.58
C VAL A 100 6.97 -0.58 20.57
N LEU A 101 7.42 -0.94 19.35
CA LEU A 101 7.65 0.06 18.30
C LEU A 101 6.36 0.77 17.91
N CYS A 102 5.26 0.03 17.78
CA CYS A 102 3.95 0.59 17.48
C CYS A 102 3.54 1.63 18.51
N GLN A 103 3.67 1.30 19.80
CA GLN A 103 3.37 2.21 20.91
C GLN A 103 4.33 3.40 20.98
N ALA A 104 5.56 3.26 20.47
CA ALA A 104 6.52 4.37 20.40
C ALA A 104 6.16 5.39 19.31
N ILE A 105 5.49 4.97 18.21
CA ILE A 105 5.19 5.84 17.08
C ILE A 105 3.71 6.21 16.92
N VAL A 106 2.80 5.40 17.45
CA VAL A 106 1.35 5.64 17.47
C VAL A 106 0.90 5.96 18.90
N PRO A 107 0.08 6.99 19.11
CA PRO A 107 -0.51 7.90 18.12
C PRO A 107 0.32 9.16 17.82
N THR A 108 1.51 9.30 18.43
CA THR A 108 2.25 10.57 18.48
C THR A 108 2.75 11.05 17.12
N TYR A 109 3.36 10.18 16.32
CA TYR A 109 3.95 10.55 15.01
C TYR A 109 3.12 10.05 13.83
N MET A 110 2.17 9.16 14.08
CA MET A 110 1.17 8.72 13.10
C MET A 110 -0.11 8.22 13.79
N ALA A 111 -1.28 8.44 13.18
CA ALA A 111 -2.56 8.09 13.79
C ALA A 111 -2.82 6.58 13.88
N GLN A 112 -2.37 5.82 12.87
CA GLN A 112 -2.42 4.37 12.81
C GLN A 112 -1.35 3.87 11.85
N ILE A 113 -0.92 2.62 12.02
CA ILE A 113 0.09 2.04 11.14
C ILE A 113 -0.57 1.57 9.84
N PRO A 114 -0.03 1.94 8.67
CA PRO A 114 -0.51 1.38 7.42
C PRO A 114 -0.19 -0.11 7.32
N LYS A 115 -1.00 -0.83 6.55
CA LYS A 115 -0.87 -2.27 6.37
C LYS A 115 -0.89 -2.61 4.90
N ASP A 116 -0.23 -3.71 4.54
CA ASP A 116 -0.25 -4.23 3.19
C ASP A 116 -1.71 -4.43 2.72
N PRO A 117 -2.07 -3.95 1.52
CA PRO A 117 -3.45 -4.00 1.04
C PRO A 117 -3.98 -5.42 0.81
N GLN A 118 -3.10 -6.42 0.71
CA GLN A 118 -3.49 -7.81 0.49
C GLN A 118 -3.28 -8.68 1.72
N THR A 119 -2.14 -8.56 2.39
CA THR A 119 -1.74 -9.49 3.46
C THR A 119 -1.79 -8.87 4.85
N GLY A 120 -1.86 -7.54 4.95
CA GLY A 120 -1.77 -6.84 6.22
C GLY A 120 -3.08 -6.85 7.02
N SER A 121 -2.96 -6.91 8.34
CA SER A 121 -4.03 -6.80 9.33
C SER A 121 -3.70 -5.72 10.36
N TRP A 122 -4.72 -4.95 10.76
CA TRP A 122 -4.59 -3.91 11.78
C TRP A 122 -5.84 -3.89 12.65
N ASN A 123 -5.66 -4.09 13.95
CA ASN A 123 -6.69 -3.79 14.96
C ASN A 123 -6.20 -2.68 15.89
N ASP A 124 -5.04 -2.89 16.52
CA ASP A 124 -4.36 -1.95 17.39
C ASP A 124 -2.87 -2.35 17.54
N CYS A 125 -2.12 -1.63 18.37
CA CYS A 125 -0.71 -1.93 18.63
C CYS A 125 -0.44 -3.27 19.32
N THR A 126 -1.46 -3.99 19.79
CA THR A 126 -1.32 -5.31 20.44
C THR A 126 -1.69 -6.46 19.50
N ASN A 127 -2.38 -6.19 18.39
CA ASN A 127 -2.79 -7.18 17.41
C ASN A 127 -2.76 -6.59 16.00
N PHE A 128 -1.62 -6.76 15.33
CA PHE A 128 -1.43 -6.32 13.96
C PHE A 128 -0.33 -7.12 13.24
N ASP A 129 -0.42 -7.14 11.92
CA ASP A 129 0.63 -7.59 11.02
C ASP A 129 0.62 -6.66 9.82
N THR A 130 1.60 -5.79 9.69
CA THR A 130 1.62 -4.83 8.58
C THR A 130 1.95 -5.48 7.24
N GLY A 131 2.57 -6.66 7.22
CA GLY A 131 3.19 -7.22 6.01
C GLY A 131 4.44 -6.47 5.53
N TYR A 132 4.95 -5.52 6.32
CA TYR A 132 6.20 -4.79 6.05
C TYR A 132 7.33 -5.27 6.96
N THR A 133 8.56 -4.98 6.54
CA THR A 133 9.75 -5.28 7.33
C THR A 133 10.55 -4.02 7.62
N ILE A 134 11.22 -4.03 8.77
CA ILE A 134 12.11 -2.96 9.23
C ILE A 134 13.50 -3.57 9.43
N THR A 135 14.52 -2.89 8.94
CA THR A 135 15.92 -3.30 9.11
C THR A 135 16.72 -2.12 9.63
N VAL A 136 17.42 -2.31 10.75
CA VAL A 136 18.43 -1.35 11.22
C VAL A 136 19.75 -1.65 10.52
N ALA A 137 20.38 -0.66 9.88
CA ALA A 137 21.62 -0.85 9.14
C ALA A 137 22.78 -1.25 10.06
N THR A 138 23.78 -1.94 9.50
CA THR A 138 25.01 -2.30 10.23
C THR A 138 25.96 -1.10 10.31
N GLY A 139 26.45 -0.77 11.50
CA GLY A 139 27.50 0.24 11.67
C GLY A 139 27.56 0.90 13.05
N THR A 140 28.55 1.77 13.24
CA THR A 140 28.81 2.52 14.49
C THR A 140 28.50 4.02 14.39
N GLY A 141 27.94 4.47 13.26
CA GLY A 141 27.54 5.86 13.02
C GLY A 141 26.09 6.14 13.39
N THR A 142 25.53 7.24 12.86
CA THR A 142 24.09 7.53 12.99
C THR A 142 23.28 6.33 12.52
N PRO A 143 22.35 5.81 13.36
CA PRO A 143 21.57 4.65 13.00
C PRO A 143 20.75 4.95 11.74
N ARG A 144 20.73 3.99 10.80
CA ARG A 144 19.90 4.08 9.60
C ARG A 144 18.84 3.00 9.63
N VAL A 145 17.62 3.35 9.26
CA VAL A 145 16.46 2.45 9.23
C VAL A 145 16.02 2.27 7.79
N THR A 146 15.78 1.03 7.40
CA THR A 146 15.16 0.67 6.13
C THR A 146 13.79 0.07 6.40
N VAL A 147 12.75 0.62 5.76
CA VAL A 147 11.41 0.01 5.74
C VAL A 147 11.18 -0.55 4.34
N ALA A 148 10.72 -1.80 4.26
CA ALA A 148 10.53 -2.50 3.01
C ALA A 148 9.17 -3.21 2.92
N ALA A 149 8.69 -3.36 1.70
CA ALA A 149 7.49 -4.11 1.36
C ALA A 149 7.79 -5.12 0.25
N THR A 150 7.06 -6.24 0.22
CA THR A 150 7.13 -7.22 -0.86
C THR A 150 6.36 -6.68 -2.08
N PRO A 151 7.04 -6.38 -3.21
CA PRO A 151 6.37 -5.84 -4.39
C PRO A 151 5.60 -6.92 -5.16
N GLN A 152 4.58 -6.51 -5.92
CA GLN A 152 3.89 -7.39 -6.87
C GLN A 152 4.38 -7.25 -8.30
N LEU A 153 4.78 -6.04 -8.71
CA LEU A 153 5.28 -5.75 -10.06
C LEU A 153 6.65 -5.08 -10.04
N ALA A 154 6.92 -4.24 -9.05
CA ALA A 154 8.22 -3.60 -8.91
C ALA A 154 9.33 -4.62 -8.55
N THR A 155 10.59 -4.27 -8.81
CA THR A 155 11.74 -5.10 -8.41
C THR A 155 12.02 -4.99 -6.90
N SER A 156 11.78 -3.82 -6.32
CA SER A 156 11.85 -3.57 -4.89
C SER A 156 10.99 -2.36 -4.49
N ILE A 157 10.50 -2.39 -3.25
CA ILE A 157 9.87 -1.26 -2.56
C ILE A 157 10.51 -1.16 -1.19
N SER A 158 11.48 -0.27 -1.06
CA SER A 158 12.13 0.03 0.21
C SER A 158 12.57 1.49 0.26
N VAL A 159 12.64 2.04 1.47
CA VAL A 159 13.15 3.39 1.73
C VAL A 159 14.08 3.30 2.93
N THR A 160 15.23 3.99 2.84
CA THR A 160 16.26 4.02 3.88
C THR A 160 16.57 5.46 4.27
N ARG A 161 16.69 5.72 5.56
CA ARG A 161 17.26 6.96 6.09
C ARG A 161 18.24 6.67 7.19
#